data_AF-A0A7S2FF02-F1
#
_entry.id   AF-A0A7S2FF02-F1
#
_cell.length_a   1.000
_cell.length_b   1.000
_cell.length_c   1.000
_cell.angle_alpha   90.00
_cell.angle_beta   90.00
_cell.angle_gamma   90.00
#
_symmetry.space_group_name_H-M   'P 1'
#
loop_
_entity.id
_entity.type
_entity.pdbx_description
1 polymer ?
#
loop_
_entity_poly.entity_id
_entity_poly.type
_entity_poly.pdbx_seq_one_letter_code
_entity_poly.pdbx_strand_id
1 'polypeptide(L)'
;DLRPAAAAINSAWLAAADPSRIVFHYITSPQLATLASELFSEHFPDINVEVHHDAVLQSHIKSTISFRESSKARKILASPFNFAPFYLHKYLRKGSRGRPIKRAIYIDTDILVLGDVGELADLDMKG
;
A
#
# COMPACT_ATOMS: atom_id res chain seq x y z
N ASP A 1 0.82 13.76 2.36
CA ASP A 1 -0.17 14.09 1.32
C ASP A 1 -0.83 12.78 0.90
N LEU A 2 -2.14 12.63 1.08
CA LEU A 2 -2.88 11.41 0.74
C LEU A 2 -3.52 11.45 -0.65
N ARG A 3 -3.48 12.60 -1.32
CA ARG A 3 -4.15 12.80 -2.61
C ARG A 3 -3.67 11.84 -3.71
N PRO A 4 -2.36 11.55 -3.85
CA PRO A 4 -1.90 10.57 -4.83
C PRO A 4 -2.48 9.17 -4.56
N ALA A 5 -2.40 8.70 -3.32
CA ALA A 5 -2.97 7.42 -2.92
C ALA A 5 -4.49 7.37 -3.15
N ALA A 6 -5.20 8.44 -2.83
CA ALA A 6 -6.63 8.58 -3.06
C ALA A 6 -6.98 8.51 -4.55
N ALA A 7 -6.18 9.15 -5.43
CA ALA A 7 -6.37 9.08 -6.88
C ALA A 7 -6.09 7.67 -7.43
N ALA A 8 -5.04 7.00 -6.95
CA ALA A 8 -4.72 5.62 -7.34
C ALA A 8 -5.85 4.64 -6.93
N ILE A 9 -6.32 4.74 -5.68
CA ILE A 9 -7.44 3.93 -5.16
C ILE A 9 -8.72 4.18 -5.97
N ASN A 10 -9.09 5.45 -6.15
CA ASN A 10 -10.32 5.81 -6.84
C ASN A 10 -10.29 5.38 -8.32
N SER A 11 -9.18 5.59 -9.02
CA SER A 11 -9.04 5.15 -10.41
C SER A 11 -9.11 3.63 -10.57
N ALA A 12 -8.45 2.87 -9.68
CA ALA A 12 -8.51 1.42 -9.68
C ALA A 12 -9.92 0.89 -9.37
N TRP A 13 -10.63 1.52 -8.42
CA TRP A 13 -12.00 1.16 -8.08
C TRP A 13 -12.96 1.44 -9.24
N LEU A 14 -12.85 2.59 -9.90
CA LEU A 14 -13.68 2.96 -11.05
C LEU A 14 -13.42 2.08 -12.30
N ALA A 15 -12.19 1.60 -12.47
CA ALA A 15 -11.81 0.78 -13.62
C ALA A 15 -12.13 -0.72 -13.44
N ALA A 16 -12.46 -1.16 -12.22
CA ALA A 16 -12.71 -2.57 -11.93
C ALA A 16 -14.08 -3.05 -12.44
N ALA A 17 -14.17 -4.27 -12.98
CA ALA A 17 -15.45 -4.84 -13.39
C ALA A 17 -16.34 -5.20 -12.19
N ASP A 18 -15.73 -5.63 -11.08
CA ASP A 18 -16.40 -5.88 -9.80
C ASP A 18 -15.62 -5.25 -8.63
N PRO A 19 -15.80 -3.95 -8.38
CA PRO A 19 -15.06 -3.22 -7.36
C PRO A 19 -15.35 -3.71 -5.93
N SER A 20 -16.51 -4.35 -5.71
CA SER A 20 -16.92 -4.84 -4.39
C SER A 20 -16.01 -5.95 -3.84
N ARG A 21 -15.29 -6.63 -4.75
CA ARG A 21 -14.33 -7.70 -4.42
C ARG A 21 -12.94 -7.17 -4.05
N ILE A 22 -12.68 -5.88 -4.24
CA ILE A 22 -11.37 -5.28 -4.01
C ILE A 22 -11.29 -4.77 -2.58
N VAL A 23 -10.17 -5.09 -1.92
CA VAL A 23 -9.78 -4.48 -0.64
C VAL A 23 -8.48 -3.72 -0.86
N PHE A 24 -8.50 -2.42 -0.60
CA PHE A 24 -7.32 -1.58 -0.69
C PHE A 24 -6.58 -1.61 0.64
N HIS A 25 -5.30 -1.96 0.61
CA HIS A 25 -4.45 -1.98 1.79
C HIS A 25 -3.48 -0.79 1.74
N TYR A 26 -3.74 0.25 2.52
CA TYR A 26 -2.88 1.44 2.55
C TYR A 26 -1.85 1.34 3.68
N ILE A 27 -0.57 1.38 3.34
CA ILE A 27 0.53 1.31 4.32
C ILE A 27 1.05 2.71 4.61
N THR A 28 1.08 3.09 5.88
CA THR A 28 1.50 4.43 6.31
C THR A 28 2.26 4.40 7.63
N SER A 29 2.74 5.55 8.09
CA SER A 29 3.38 5.67 9.40
C SER A 29 2.34 5.63 10.52
N PRO A 30 2.70 5.15 11.74
CA PRO A 30 1.79 5.14 12.88
C PRO A 30 1.16 6.51 13.17
N GLN A 31 1.91 7.60 12.95
CA GLN A 31 1.45 8.97 13.20
C GLN A 31 0.35 9.42 12.23
N LEU A 32 0.32 8.84 11.02
CA LEU A 32 -0.66 9.19 9.98
C LEU A 32 -1.78 8.16 9.86
N ALA A 33 -1.72 7.04 10.57
CA ALA A 33 -2.66 5.95 10.41
C ALA A 33 -4.10 6.35 10.75
N THR A 34 -4.31 7.00 11.90
CA THR A 34 -5.64 7.48 12.32
C THR A 34 -6.21 8.48 11.32
N LEU A 35 -5.43 9.51 10.98
CA LEU A 35 -5.84 10.53 10.02
C LEU A 35 -6.15 9.94 8.64
N ALA A 36 -5.33 8.98 8.16
CA ALA A 36 -5.58 8.32 6.89
C ALA A 36 -6.87 7.50 6.92
N SER A 37 -7.12 6.75 7.99
CA SER A 37 -8.36 5.99 8.16
C SER A 37 -9.59 6.91 8.15
N GLU A 38 -9.53 8.03 8.89
CA GLU A 38 -10.61 9.03 8.95
C GLU A 38 -10.88 9.61 7.56
N LEU A 39 -9.84 10.10 6.86
CA LEU A 39 -9.97 10.71 5.54
C LEU A 39 -10.47 9.72 4.49
N PHE A 40 -10.03 8.46 4.52
CA PHE A 40 -10.57 7.45 3.61
C PHE A 40 -12.03 7.11 3.94
N SER A 41 -12.40 7.03 5.22
CA SER A 41 -13.80 6.78 5.61
C SER A 41 -14.74 7.93 5.24
N GLU A 42 -14.26 9.17 5.30
CA GLU A 42 -15.03 10.37 4.96
C GLU A 42 -15.19 10.52 3.44
N HIS A 43 -14.10 10.37 2.68
CA HIS A 43 -14.12 10.62 1.25
C HIS A 43 -14.47 9.40 0.40
N PHE A 44 -14.28 8.19 0.91
CA PHE A 44 -14.54 6.93 0.21
C PHE A 44 -15.39 5.96 1.04
N PRO A 45 -16.61 6.33 1.44
CA PRO A 45 -17.45 5.51 2.31
C PRO A 45 -17.80 4.13 1.71
N ASP A 46 -17.82 4.03 0.37
CA ASP A 46 -18.15 2.80 -0.35
C ASP A 46 -16.92 1.98 -0.77
N ILE A 47 -15.70 2.48 -0.54
CA ILE A 47 -14.46 1.79 -0.89
C ILE A 47 -13.87 1.15 0.36
N ASN A 48 -13.62 -0.16 0.31
CA ASN A 48 -13.01 -0.86 1.42
C ASN A 48 -11.50 -0.59 1.49
N VAL A 49 -11.11 0.40 2.29
CA VAL A 49 -9.71 0.75 2.55
C VAL A 49 -9.31 0.32 3.98
N GLU A 50 -8.38 -0.61 4.09
CA GLU A 50 -7.76 -0.99 5.36
C GLU A 50 -6.40 -0.29 5.50
N VAL A 51 -6.21 0.47 6.58
CA VAL A 51 -4.96 1.18 6.86
C VAL A 51 -4.07 0.35 7.77
N HIS A 52 -2.80 0.19 7.37
CA HIS A 52 -1.81 -0.63 8.05
C HIS A 52 -0.59 0.20 8.43
N HIS A 53 -0.06 -0.06 9.62
CA HIS A 53 1.22 0.49 10.08
C HIS A 53 1.91 -0.49 11.02
N ASP A 54 3.23 -0.45 11.07
CA ASP A 54 4.03 -1.22 12.02
C ASP A 54 5.30 -0.42 12.37
N ALA A 55 5.29 0.17 13.56
CA ALA A 55 6.37 1.04 14.03
C ALA A 55 7.70 0.28 14.18
N VAL A 56 7.63 -0.99 14.61
CA VAL A 56 8.80 -1.84 14.84
C VAL A 56 9.42 -2.21 13.51
N LEU A 57 8.60 -2.64 12.55
CA LEU A 57 9.03 -2.96 11.20
C LEU A 57 9.61 -1.73 10.48
N GLN A 58 8.96 -0.57 10.57
CA GLN A 58 9.48 0.66 9.98
C GLN A 58 10.84 1.04 10.56
N SER A 59 11.01 0.91 11.87
CA SER A 59 12.28 1.16 12.55
C SER A 59 13.36 0.17 12.11
N HIS A 60 13.01 -1.11 11.98
CA HIS A 60 13.90 -2.14 11.48
C HIS A 60 14.34 -1.85 10.03
N ILE A 61 13.41 -1.57 9.12
CA ILE A 61 13.72 -1.20 7.73
C ILE A 61 14.67 -0.01 7.73
N LYS A 62 14.34 1.05 8.48
CA LYS A 62 15.19 2.24 8.60
C LYS A 62 16.61 1.92 9.07
N SER A 63 16.77 1.02 10.05
CA SER A 63 18.10 0.60 10.54
C SER A 63 18.92 -0.19 9.52
N THR A 64 18.27 -0.84 8.54
CA THR A 64 18.95 -1.60 7.48
C THR A 64 19.33 -0.75 6.27
N ILE A 65 18.79 0.47 6.16
CA ILE A 65 19.17 1.42 5.12
C ILE A 65 20.55 1.98 5.49
N SER A 66 21.60 1.35 4.96
CA SER A 66 22.97 1.83 5.11
C SER A 66 23.21 3.05 4.21
N PHE A 67 23.18 4.24 4.79
CA PHE A 67 23.68 5.44 4.12
C PHE A 67 25.21 5.37 4.09
N ARG A 68 25.80 5.09 2.91
CA ARG A 68 27.21 5.41 2.68
C ARG A 68 27.31 6.91 2.42
N GLU A 69 27.93 7.65 3.34
CA GLU A 69 28.18 9.11 3.18
C GLU A 69 28.97 9.44 1.89
N SER A 70 29.73 8.49 1.35
CA SER A 70 30.46 8.61 0.07
C SER A 70 29.60 8.39 -1.17
N SER A 71 28.38 7.87 -1.02
CA SER A 71 27.46 7.67 -2.12
C SER A 71 26.59 8.92 -2.27
N LYS A 72 26.52 9.49 -3.48
CA LYS A 72 25.58 10.56 -3.84
C LYS A 72 24.10 10.09 -3.82
N ALA A 73 23.78 9.07 -3.04
CA ALA A 73 22.45 8.50 -2.89
C ALA A 73 21.53 9.57 -2.28
N ARG A 74 20.56 10.03 -3.09
CA ARG A 74 19.66 11.13 -2.75
C ARG A 74 18.93 10.81 -1.45
N LYS A 75 18.77 11.80 -0.56
CA LYS A 75 17.94 11.73 0.67
C LYS A 75 16.53 11.13 0.44
N ILE A 76 16.01 11.20 -0.79
CA ILE A 76 14.72 10.63 -1.21
C ILE A 76 14.72 9.09 -1.16
N LEU A 77 15.86 8.44 -1.37
CA LEU A 77 16.01 6.98 -1.23
C LEU A 77 16.00 6.52 0.24
N ALA A 78 16.00 7.45 1.21
CA ALA A 78 16.02 7.15 2.64
C ALA A 78 14.66 6.77 3.22
N SER A 79 13.56 6.99 2.49
CA SER A 79 12.23 6.69 3.02
C SER A 79 12.09 5.19 3.24
N PRO A 80 11.75 4.72 4.46
CA PRO A 80 11.46 3.31 4.69
C PRO A 80 10.32 2.77 3.83
N PHE A 81 9.42 3.65 3.35
CA PHE A 81 8.31 3.28 2.49
C PHE A 81 8.74 2.83 1.08
N ASN A 82 9.91 3.28 0.59
CA ASN A 82 10.47 2.79 -0.67
C ASN A 82 10.80 1.28 -0.61
N PHE A 83 10.96 0.74 0.61
CA PHE A 83 11.23 -0.66 0.85
C PHE A 83 10.00 -1.43 1.31
N ALA A 84 8.86 -0.76 1.57
CA ALA A 84 7.62 -1.40 2.01
C ALA A 84 7.16 -2.56 1.11
N PRO A 85 7.31 -2.52 -0.24
CA PRO A 85 6.93 -3.64 -1.12
C PRO A 85 7.58 -4.97 -0.73
N PHE A 86 8.85 -4.94 -0.29
CA PHE A 86 9.58 -6.15 0.13
C PHE A 86 9.08 -6.72 1.47
N TYR A 87 8.38 -5.91 2.27
CA TYR A 87 7.89 -6.28 3.60
C TYR A 87 6.36 -6.36 3.68
N LEU A 88 5.64 -6.38 2.55
CA LEU A 88 4.18 -6.48 2.51
C LEU A 88 3.66 -7.65 3.34
N HIS A 89 4.30 -8.81 3.27
CA HIS A 89 3.96 -10.00 4.05
C HIS A 89 3.97 -9.77 5.58
N LYS A 90 4.78 -8.81 6.08
CA LYS A 90 4.83 -8.45 7.49
C LYS A 90 3.77 -7.42 7.84
N TYR A 91 3.61 -6.37 7.04
CA TYR A 91 2.55 -5.36 7.23
C TYR A 91 1.15 -6.00 7.19
N LEU A 92 0.96 -6.96 6.28
CA LEU A 92 -0.31 -7.63 6.04
C LEU A 92 -0.45 -8.95 6.80
N ARG A 93 0.39 -9.21 7.82
CA ARG A 93 0.41 -10.51 8.54
C ARG A 93 -0.93 -10.85 9.20
N LYS A 94 -1.68 -9.84 9.64
CA LYS A 94 -3.02 -10.02 10.23
C LYS A 94 -4.09 -10.33 9.17
N GLY A 95 -3.75 -10.20 7.90
CA GLY A 95 -4.66 -10.41 6.78
C GLY A 95 -5.68 -9.29 6.62
N SER A 96 -6.70 -9.55 5.79
CA SER A 96 -7.89 -8.70 5.65
C SER A 96 -9.04 -9.36 6.40
N ARG A 97 -9.75 -8.60 7.25
CA ARG A 97 -10.89 -9.10 8.05
C ARG A 97 -10.61 -10.43 8.78
N GLY A 98 -9.39 -10.59 9.30
CA GLY A 98 -8.96 -11.79 10.03
C GLY A 98 -8.63 -13.01 9.16
N ARG A 99 -8.55 -12.86 7.83
CA ARG A 99 -8.18 -13.93 6.89
C ARG A 99 -6.82 -13.66 6.23
N PRO A 100 -5.93 -14.65 6.14
CA PRO A 100 -4.64 -14.49 5.47
C PRO A 100 -4.78 -14.03 4.02
N ILE A 101 -3.99 -13.01 3.65
CA ILE A 101 -3.89 -12.54 2.26
C ILE A 101 -2.93 -13.47 1.52
N LYS A 102 -3.44 -14.22 0.54
CA LYS A 102 -2.66 -15.17 -0.26
C LYS A 102 -1.91 -14.50 -1.43
N ARG A 103 -2.50 -13.47 -2.00
CA ARG A 103 -1.99 -12.72 -3.16
C ARG A 103 -2.38 -11.25 -2.98
N ALA A 104 -1.46 -10.36 -3.32
CA ALA A 104 -1.69 -8.92 -3.31
C ALA A 104 -1.04 -8.31 -4.56
N ILE A 105 -1.68 -7.30 -5.13
CA ILE A 105 -1.12 -6.48 -6.21
C ILE A 105 -0.59 -5.21 -5.54
N TYR A 106 0.71 -4.98 -5.67
CA TYR A 106 1.31 -3.73 -5.20
C TYR A 106 1.13 -2.66 -6.28
N ILE A 107 0.63 -1.49 -5.87
CA ILE A 107 0.43 -0.31 -6.70
C ILE A 107 1.14 0.86 -6.01
N ASP A 108 1.95 1.60 -6.77
CA ASP A 108 2.54 2.83 -6.27
C ASP A 108 1.48 3.94 -6.19
N THR A 109 1.70 4.93 -5.33
CA THR A 109 0.68 5.98 -5.08
C THR A 109 0.65 7.05 -6.17
N ASP A 110 1.63 7.07 -7.07
CA ASP A 110 1.79 8.07 -8.13
C ASP A 110 1.28 7.61 -9.51
N ILE A 111 0.55 6.49 -9.56
CA ILE A 111 -0.07 5.99 -10.80
C ILE A 111 -1.59 6.16 -10.81
N LEU A 112 -2.15 6.18 -12.02
CA LEU A 112 -3.58 6.03 -12.27
C LEU A 112 -3.82 4.70 -12.97
N VAL A 113 -4.86 3.99 -12.52
CA VAL A 113 -5.25 2.71 -13.08
C VAL A 113 -6.41 2.93 -14.04
N LEU A 114 -6.25 2.46 -15.28
CA LEU A 114 -7.22 2.66 -16.37
C LEU A 114 -7.90 1.36 -16.84
N GLY A 115 -7.52 0.22 -16.27
CA GLY A 115 -8.06 -1.10 -16.63
C GLY A 115 -8.38 -1.91 -15.37
N ASP A 116 -9.04 -3.04 -15.57
CA ASP A 116 -9.48 -3.88 -14.46
C ASP A 116 -8.29 -4.63 -13.83
N VAL A 117 -7.96 -4.26 -12.58
CA VAL A 117 -6.92 -4.94 -11.79
C VAL A 117 -7.31 -6.37 -11.41
N GLY A 118 -8.58 -6.73 -11.52
CA GLY A 118 -9.07 -8.10 -11.35
C GLY A 118 -8.41 -9.07 -12.33
N GLU A 119 -8.14 -8.64 -13.57
CA GLU A 119 -7.46 -9.46 -14.58
C GLU A 119 -6.04 -9.87 -14.13
N LEU A 120 -5.36 -8.99 -13.38
CA LEU A 120 -4.03 -9.28 -12.82
C LEU A 120 -4.10 -10.26 -11.66
N ALA A 121 -5.21 -10.28 -10.91
CA ALA A 121 -5.39 -11.18 -9.78
C ALA A 121 -5.50 -12.63 -10.23
N ASP A 122 -6.09 -12.88 -11.40
CA ASP A 122 -6.28 -14.20 -12.00
C ASP A 122 -5.11 -14.67 -12.88
N LEU A 123 -4.11 -13.80 -13.09
CA LEU A 123 -2.93 -14.14 -13.87
C LEU A 123 -2.19 -15.34 -13.25
N ASP A 124 -1.90 -16.34 -14.07
CA ASP A 124 -1.03 -17.45 -13.69
C ASP A 124 0.42 -16.97 -13.62
N MET A 125 0.96 -16.94 -12.41
CA MET A 125 2.35 -16.57 -12.14
C MET A 125 3.34 -17.71 -12.41
N LYS A 126 2.85 -18.89 -12.84
CA LYS A 126 3.63 -20.09 -13.22
C LYS A 126 4.65 -20.54 -12.16
N GLY A 127 4.23 -20.47 -10.90
CA GLY A 127 5.04 -20.72 -9.71
C GLY A 127 6.08 -21.83 -9.88
#